data_AF-A0A453K812-F1
#
_entry.id   AF-A0A453K812-F1
#
_cell.length_a   1.000
_cell.length_b   1.000
_cell.length_c   1.000
_cell.angle_alpha   90.00
_cell.angle_beta   90.00
_cell.angle_gamma   90.00
#
_symmetry.space_group_name_H-M   'P 1'
#
loop_
_entity.id
_entity.type
_entity.pdbx_description
1 polymer ?
#
loop_
_entity_poly.entity_id
_entity_poly.type
_entity_poly.pdbx_seq_one_letter_code
_entity_poly.pdbx_strand_id
1 'polypeptide(L)'
;MFLTLLLLLKCRCGFYLHPAEGSPAPNITQGKLSAPRILRVLKVANYVVEKLVLEKPLDGSPDSTFAMGLTSGTSALDSSSRPGLKPWQKLKPSVEILCNNQVLSPEMSLATVRTYIWKKPEDLILNYRVVQSR
;
A
#
# COMPACT_ATOMS: atom_id res chain seq x y z
N MET A 1 -29.77 -12.37 -10.89
CA MET A 1 -28.56 -12.38 -10.02
C MET A 1 -27.28 -12.74 -10.77
N PHE A 2 -27.25 -13.80 -11.59
CA PHE A 2 -26.04 -14.21 -12.33
C PHE A 2 -25.43 -13.13 -13.24
N LEU A 3 -26.25 -12.40 -14.01
CA LEU A 3 -25.76 -11.35 -14.90
C LEU A 3 -25.15 -10.17 -14.12
N THR A 4 -25.77 -9.77 -13.00
CA THR A 4 -25.27 -8.72 -12.09
C THR A 4 -23.94 -9.12 -11.48
N LEU A 5 -23.81 -10.37 -11.03
CA LEU A 5 -22.56 -10.90 -10.48
C LEU A 5 -21.47 -10.94 -11.57
N LEU A 6 -21.79 -11.46 -12.77
CA LEU A 6 -20.87 -11.51 -13.90
C LEU A 6 -20.38 -10.11 -14.31
N LEU A 7 -21.26 -9.11 -14.29
CA LEU A 7 -20.90 -7.71 -14.53
C LEU A 7 -19.99 -7.15 -13.44
N LEU A 8 -20.23 -7.47 -12.16
CA LEU A 8 -19.34 -7.06 -11.07
C LEU A 8 -17.96 -7.71 -11.13
N LEU A 9 -17.86 -8.93 -11.66
CA LEU A 9 -16.58 -9.59 -11.92
C LEU A 9 -15.84 -8.98 -13.12
N LYS A 10 -16.54 -8.71 -14.23
CA LYS A 10 -15.91 -8.17 -15.45
C LYS A 10 -15.59 -6.67 -15.37
N CYS A 11 -16.43 -5.90 -14.69
CA CYS A 11 -16.23 -4.46 -14.65
C CYS A 11 -15.17 -4.07 -13.63
N ARG A 12 -14.22 -3.26 -14.09
CA ARG A 12 -13.20 -2.67 -13.23
C ARG A 12 -13.67 -1.33 -12.66
N CYS A 13 -13.21 -1.06 -11.45
CA CYS A 13 -13.40 0.18 -10.73
C CYS A 13 -12.06 0.92 -10.67
N GLY A 14 -12.01 2.13 -11.20
CA GLY A 14 -10.88 3.04 -11.04
C GLY A 14 -10.90 3.68 -9.65
N PHE A 15 -9.76 3.75 -8.99
CA PHE A 15 -9.62 4.44 -7.72
C PHE A 15 -8.19 4.95 -7.48
N TYR A 16 -8.07 5.99 -6.67
CA TYR A 16 -6.81 6.51 -6.15
C TYR A 16 -6.64 6.09 -4.69
N LEU A 17 -5.39 5.93 -4.25
CA LEU A 17 -5.06 5.52 -2.90
C LEU A 17 -4.02 6.47 -2.31
N HIS A 18 -4.43 7.27 -1.32
CA HIS A 18 -3.60 8.32 -0.73
C HIS A 18 -3.45 8.14 0.79
N PRO A 19 -2.36 8.62 1.39
CA PRO A 19 -2.31 8.79 2.83
C PRO A 19 -3.47 9.69 3.30
N ALA A 20 -4.10 9.34 4.42
CA ALA A 20 -5.06 10.23 5.05
C ALA A 20 -4.39 11.55 5.46
N GLU A 21 -5.13 12.65 5.40
CA GLU A 21 -4.63 13.98 5.79
C GLU A 21 -4.08 13.95 7.22
N GLY A 22 -2.86 14.47 7.41
CA GLY A 22 -2.16 14.47 8.69
C GLY A 22 -1.59 13.12 9.14
N SER A 23 -1.72 12.05 8.33
CA SER A 23 -1.10 10.75 8.62
C SER A 23 0.41 10.80 8.31
N PRO A 24 1.27 10.21 9.16
CA PRO A 24 2.71 10.07 8.85
C PRO A 24 3.00 8.99 7.79
N ALA A 25 1.97 8.37 7.20
CA ALA A 25 2.15 7.30 6.24
C ALA A 25 2.69 7.84 4.89
N PRO A 26 3.73 7.21 4.31
CA PRO A 26 4.24 7.59 2.99
C PRO A 26 3.22 7.27 1.91
N ASN A 27 3.27 7.96 0.77
CA ASN A 27 2.48 7.62 -0.40
C ASN A 27 3.05 6.36 -1.09
N ILE A 28 2.27 5.28 -1.13
CA ILE A 28 2.70 3.97 -1.66
C ILE A 28 2.27 3.73 -3.12
N THR A 29 1.57 4.67 -3.75
CA THR A 29 1.10 4.54 -5.14
C THR A 29 1.46 5.76 -5.96
N GLN A 30 1.81 5.56 -7.23
CA GLN A 30 2.20 6.63 -8.16
C GLN A 30 1.10 6.99 -9.17
N GLY A 31 -0.16 6.66 -8.90
CA GLY A 31 -1.26 6.99 -9.82
C GLY A 31 -2.55 6.21 -9.57
N LYS A 32 -3.40 6.20 -10.61
CA LYS A 32 -4.70 5.55 -10.59
C LYS A 32 -4.56 4.02 -10.59
N LEU A 33 -5.23 3.37 -9.65
CA LEU A 33 -5.39 1.92 -9.59
C LEU A 33 -6.71 1.49 -10.24
N SER A 34 -6.76 0.22 -10.65
CA SER A 34 -7.96 -0.38 -11.22
C SER A 34 -8.11 -1.81 -10.74
N ALA A 35 -9.29 -2.16 -10.22
CA ALA A 35 -9.56 -3.51 -9.70
C ALA A 35 -10.99 -3.96 -10.01
N PRO A 36 -11.30 -5.26 -9.94
CA PRO A 36 -12.67 -5.75 -10.05
C PRO A 36 -13.60 -5.07 -9.03
N ARG A 37 -14.83 -4.76 -9.43
CA ARG A 37 -15.82 -4.12 -8.53
C ARG A 37 -16.15 -4.96 -7.29
N ILE A 38 -15.97 -6.28 -7.37
CA ILE A 38 -16.13 -7.23 -6.24
C ILE A 38 -14.97 -7.21 -5.24
N LEU A 39 -13.84 -6.54 -5.53
CA LEU A 39 -12.70 -6.48 -4.62
C LEU A 39 -13.13 -5.89 -3.28
N ARG A 40 -12.81 -6.58 -2.19
CA ARG A 40 -13.13 -6.14 -0.83
C ARG A 40 -12.12 -5.11 -0.31
N VAL A 41 -12.60 -4.21 0.54
CA VAL A 41 -11.78 -3.22 1.26
C VAL A 41 -10.68 -3.91 2.06
N LEU A 42 -10.94 -5.08 2.65
CA LEU A 42 -9.91 -5.89 3.32
C LEU A 42 -8.67 -6.15 2.44
N LYS A 43 -8.87 -6.43 1.14
CA LYS A 43 -7.75 -6.70 0.24
C LYS A 43 -6.97 -5.42 -0.10
N VAL A 44 -7.64 -4.26 -0.13
CA VAL A 44 -7.00 -2.95 -0.26
C VAL A 44 -6.16 -2.64 0.98
N ALA A 45 -6.69 -2.89 2.19
CA ALA A 45 -5.94 -2.73 3.44
C ALA A 45 -4.69 -3.62 3.48
N ASN A 46 -4.82 -4.90 3.10
CA ASN A 46 -3.69 -5.81 3.03
C ASN A 46 -2.63 -5.35 2.02
N TYR A 47 -3.06 -4.83 0.85
CA TYR A 47 -2.14 -4.25 -0.13
C TYR A 47 -1.33 -3.08 0.47
N VAL A 48 -1.98 -2.20 1.25
CA VAL A 48 -1.29 -1.09 1.93
C VAL A 48 -0.26 -1.62 2.92
N VAL A 49 -0.64 -2.60 3.76
CA VAL A 49 0.28 -3.21 4.74
C VAL A 49 1.50 -3.82 4.04
N GLU A 50 1.27 -4.61 2.98
CA GLU A 50 2.35 -5.24 2.20
C GLU A 50 3.30 -4.19 1.61
N LYS A 51 2.76 -3.11 1.04
CA LYS A 51 3.57 -2.02 0.49
C LYS A 51 4.35 -1.27 1.55
N LEU A 52 3.73 -0.88 2.66
CA LEU A 52 4.40 -0.17 3.75
C LEU A 52 5.55 -0.98 4.39
N VAL A 53 5.42 -2.30 4.46
CA VAL A 53 6.47 -3.18 5.01
C VAL A 53 7.63 -3.37 4.03
N LEU A 54 7.34 -3.38 2.72
CA LEU A 54 8.31 -3.68 1.67
C LEU A 54 9.14 -2.48 1.22
N GLU A 55 8.75 -1.24 1.55
CA GLU A 55 9.56 -0.03 1.35
C GLU A 55 10.83 -0.08 2.22
N LYS A 56 11.82 -0.84 1.74
CA LYS A 56 13.24 -0.73 2.06
C LYS A 56 13.82 0.01 0.86
N PRO A 57 14.43 1.19 1.04
CA PRO A 57 14.91 1.98 -0.09
C PRO A 57 15.96 1.15 -0.83
N LEU A 58 15.70 0.87 -2.10
CA LEU A 58 16.77 0.66 -3.05
C LEU A 58 17.43 2.02 -3.19
N ASP A 59 18.56 2.19 -2.51
CA ASP A 59 19.50 3.26 -2.76
C ASP A 59 19.87 3.19 -4.24
N GLY A 60 19.31 4.10 -5.03
CA GLY A 60 19.46 4.20 -6.46
C GLY A 60 19.83 5.63 -6.80
N SER A 61 21.01 6.06 -6.38
CA SER A 61 21.69 7.20 -7.00
C SER A 61 22.09 6.79 -8.42
N PRO A 62 21.73 7.55 -9.47
CA PRO A 62 22.34 7.44 -10.77
C PRO A 62 23.36 8.58 -10.94
N ASP A 63 24.39 8.62 -10.09
CA ASP A 63 25.54 9.48 -10.34
C ASP A 63 26.61 8.70 -11.11
N SER A 64 26.59 8.93 -12.41
CA SER A 64 27.68 8.66 -13.33
C SER A 64 29.02 9.14 -12.74
N THR A 65 29.92 8.20 -12.45
CA THR A 65 31.37 8.44 -12.55
C THR A 65 32.08 7.12 -12.82
N PHE A 66 32.63 7.04 -14.03
CA PHE A 66 33.56 6.03 -14.49
C PHE A 66 34.87 6.14 -13.70
N ALA A 67 35.31 5.06 -13.04
CA ALA A 67 36.71 4.89 -12.67
C ALA A 67 37.04 3.40 -12.45
N MET A 68 37.92 2.87 -13.29
CA MET A 68 38.66 1.62 -13.07
C MET A 68 39.61 1.77 -11.86
N GLY A 69 39.81 0.69 -11.11
CA GLY A 69 40.90 0.58 -10.15
C GLY A 69 40.89 -0.73 -9.38
N LEU A 70 41.82 -1.64 -9.71
CA LEU A 70 42.12 -2.86 -8.95
C LEU A 70 42.80 -2.50 -7.61
N THR A 71 42.64 -3.33 -6.57
CA THR A 71 43.71 -4.10 -5.88
C THR A 71 43.32 -4.59 -4.48
N SER A 72 43.64 -5.87 -4.24
CA SER A 72 44.24 -6.50 -3.05
C SER A 72 43.67 -6.29 -1.62
N GLY A 73 43.16 -7.39 -1.07
CA GLY A 73 43.70 -8.01 0.17
C GLY A 73 43.45 -7.33 1.51
N THR A 74 42.67 -7.96 2.38
CA THR A 74 43.10 -8.62 3.64
C THR A 74 41.90 -8.89 4.56
N SER A 75 42.12 -9.90 5.40
CA SER A 75 41.20 -10.69 6.21
C SER A 75 40.70 -10.04 7.52
N ALA A 76 39.69 -10.71 8.10
CA ALA A 76 39.34 -10.80 9.52
C ALA A 76 38.49 -9.66 10.12
N LEU A 77 37.24 -9.97 10.49
CA LEU A 77 36.87 -10.25 11.89
C LEU A 77 35.38 -10.59 12.00
N ASP A 78 35.14 -11.69 12.69
CA ASP A 78 33.96 -12.05 13.49
C ASP A 78 33.01 -10.90 13.87
N SER A 79 31.72 -11.05 13.56
CA SER A 79 30.66 -10.90 14.57
C SER A 79 29.28 -11.07 13.95
N SER A 80 28.66 -12.18 14.33
CA SER A 80 27.22 -12.36 14.39
C SER A 80 26.54 -11.14 15.03
N SER A 81 25.76 -10.39 14.25
CA SER A 81 24.49 -9.77 14.64
C SER A 81 23.99 -8.91 13.50
N ARG A 82 22.90 -9.36 12.88
CA ARG A 82 22.10 -8.61 11.90
C ARG A 82 21.82 -7.20 12.42
N PRO A 83 22.32 -6.11 11.80
CA PRO A 83 21.95 -4.77 12.23
C PRO A 83 20.52 -4.48 11.77
N GLY A 84 19.62 -4.32 12.74
CA GLY A 84 18.39 -3.54 12.56
C GLY A 84 17.23 -4.26 11.91
N LEU A 85 16.71 -5.32 12.56
CA LEU A 85 15.26 -5.57 12.45
C LEU A 85 14.55 -4.45 13.21
N LYS A 86 14.17 -3.42 12.46
CA LYS A 86 13.27 -2.33 12.80
C LYS A 86 12.22 -2.77 13.86
N PRO A 87 11.99 -2.00 14.95
CA PRO A 87 10.96 -2.29 15.97
C PRO A 87 9.55 -2.59 15.40
N TRP A 88 9.29 -2.16 14.16
CA TRP A 88 8.08 -2.42 13.38
C TRP A 88 7.85 -3.90 12.98
N GLN A 89 8.85 -4.79 13.12
CA GLN A 89 8.69 -6.19 12.71
C GLN A 89 7.90 -7.07 13.68
N LYS A 90 7.57 -6.58 14.89
CA LYS A 90 6.81 -7.38 15.87
C LYS A 90 5.31 -7.08 15.93
N LEU A 91 4.84 -6.03 15.26
CA LEU A 91 3.42 -5.68 15.20
C LEU A 91 3.04 -5.51 13.74
N LYS A 92 2.12 -6.34 13.26
CA LYS A 92 1.50 -6.17 11.95
C LYS A 92 0.77 -4.82 11.99
N PRO A 93 1.20 -3.79 11.22
CA PRO A 93 0.57 -2.49 11.31
C PRO A 93 -0.89 -2.64 10.92
N SER A 94 -1.80 -2.24 11.81
CA SER A 94 -3.23 -2.21 11.49
C SER A 94 -3.48 -1.02 10.59
N VAL A 95 -4.13 -1.23 9.44
CA VAL A 95 -4.44 -0.18 8.46
C VAL A 95 -5.94 -0.05 8.32
N GLU A 96 -6.41 1.18 8.38
CA GLU A 96 -7.79 1.53 8.08
C GLU A 96 -7.88 2.21 6.71
N ILE A 97 -8.93 1.87 5.96
CA ILE A 97 -9.26 2.52 4.69
C ILE A 97 -10.44 3.46 4.94
N LEU A 98 -10.35 4.67 4.41
CA LEU A 98 -11.34 5.72 4.52
C LEU A 98 -11.79 6.18 3.13
N CYS A 99 -13.02 6.66 3.03
CA CYS A 99 -13.53 7.39 1.87
C CYS A 99 -14.42 8.52 2.39
N ASN A 100 -14.26 9.75 1.89
CA ASN A 100 -14.94 10.94 2.41
C ASN A 100 -14.83 11.06 3.95
N ASN A 101 -13.63 10.84 4.50
CA ASN A 101 -13.32 10.86 5.94
C ASN A 101 -14.10 9.82 6.80
N GLN A 102 -14.85 8.90 6.19
CA GLN A 102 -15.51 7.79 6.86
C GLN A 102 -14.66 6.52 6.80
N VAL A 103 -14.50 5.83 7.94
CA VAL A 103 -13.82 4.52 8.00
C VAL A 103 -14.70 3.45 7.34
N LEU A 104 -14.10 2.69 6.43
CA LEU A 104 -14.76 1.63 5.68
C LEU A 104 -14.64 0.29 6.39
N SER A 105 -15.75 -0.45 6.49
CA SER A 105 -15.76 -1.84 6.92
C SER A 105 -14.99 -2.75 5.94
N PRO A 106 -14.18 -3.71 6.44
CA PRO A 106 -13.37 -4.61 5.61
C PRO A 106 -14.21 -5.51 4.69
N GLU A 107 -15.46 -5.79 5.05
CA GLU A 107 -16.38 -6.64 4.27
C GLU A 107 -17.00 -5.90 3.07
N MET A 108 -16.91 -4.57 2.99
CA MET A 108 -17.45 -3.83 1.86
C MET A 108 -16.65 -4.10 0.58
N SER A 109 -17.36 -4.13 -0.55
CA SER A 109 -16.75 -4.19 -1.89
C SER A 109 -16.52 -2.78 -2.44
N LEU A 110 -15.60 -2.63 -3.40
CA LEU A 110 -15.42 -1.37 -4.12
C LEU A 110 -16.72 -0.90 -4.80
N ALA A 111 -17.57 -1.83 -5.26
CA ALA A 111 -18.90 -1.49 -5.78
C ALA A 111 -19.78 -0.83 -4.71
N THR A 112 -19.81 -1.38 -3.50
CA THR A 112 -20.59 -0.83 -2.39
C THR A 112 -20.11 0.57 -2.02
N VAL A 113 -18.80 0.73 -1.88
CA VAL A 113 -18.20 2.04 -1.55
C VAL A 113 -18.51 3.06 -2.65
N ARG A 114 -18.41 2.65 -3.92
CA ARG A 114 -18.75 3.48 -5.07
C ARG A 114 -20.18 4.01 -5.00
N THR A 115 -21.13 3.12 -4.82
CA THR A 115 -22.56 3.41 -4.91
C THR A 115 -23.08 4.15 -3.68
N TYR A 116 -22.62 3.79 -2.48
CA TYR A 116 -23.24 4.25 -1.23
C TYR A 116 -22.44 5.30 -0.47
N ILE A 117 -21.12 5.40 -0.68
CA ILE A 117 -20.25 6.29 0.11
C ILE A 117 -19.70 7.42 -0.76
N TRP A 118 -19.12 7.08 -1.92
CA TRP A 118 -18.53 8.09 -2.80
C TRP A 118 -19.59 8.91 -3.53
N LYS A 119 -20.58 8.26 -4.15
CA LYS A 119 -21.73 8.88 -4.84
C LYS A 119 -21.39 9.92 -5.94
N LYS A 120 -20.15 10.00 -6.41
CA LYS A 120 -19.72 10.87 -7.52
C LYS A 120 -19.40 10.06 -8.77
N PRO A 121 -19.51 10.65 -9.98
CA PRO A 121 -19.20 9.98 -11.25
C PRO A 121 -17.69 9.90 -11.55
N GLU A 122 -16.87 10.74 -10.93
CA GLU A 122 -15.39 10.72 -10.97
C GLU A 122 -14.82 9.47 -10.30
N ASP A 123 -13.55 9.10 -10.52
CA ASP A 123 -12.95 7.93 -9.85
C ASP A 123 -13.02 7.98 -8.32
N LEU A 124 -13.05 6.81 -7.69
CA LEU A 124 -13.04 6.71 -6.22
C LEU A 124 -11.73 7.26 -5.64
N ILE A 125 -11.82 8.00 -4.54
CA ILE A 125 -10.66 8.38 -3.74
C ILE A 125 -10.74 7.63 -2.41
N LEU A 126 -9.74 6.78 -2.16
CA LEU A 126 -9.56 6.07 -0.91
C LEU A 126 -8.34 6.63 -0.18
N ASN A 127 -8.50 6.86 1.12
CA ASN A 127 -7.43 7.29 1.99
C ASN A 127 -7.05 6.16 2.94
N TYR A 128 -5.78 6.00 3.29
CA TYR A 128 -5.34 5.02 4.28
C TYR A 128 -4.59 5.67 5.43
N ARG A 129 -4.72 5.09 6.62
CA ARG A 129 -3.92 5.46 7.79
C ARG A 129 -3.49 4.23 8.57
N VAL A 130 -2.32 4.34 9.19
CA VAL A 130 -1.83 3.32 10.12
C VAL A 130 -2.42 3.62 11.49
N VAL A 131 -3.03 2.61 12.11
CA VAL A 131 -3.52 2.68 13.49
C VAL A 131 -2.70 1.74 14.37
N GLN A 132 -2.39 2.18 15.58
CA GLN A 132 -1.77 1.31 16.57
C GLN A 132 -2.83 0.33 17.07
N SER A 133 -2.56 -0.97 16.97
CA SER A 133 -3.36 -1.98 17.68
C SER A 133 -3.18 -1.72 19.16
N ARG A 134 -4.24 -1.26 19.84
CA ARG A 134 -4.28 -1.16 21.30
C ARG A 134 -4.30 -2.54 21.93
#